data_AF-A0A0C3PNA2-F1
#
_entry.id   AF-A0A0C3PNA2-F1
#
_cell.length_a   1.000
_cell.length_b   1.000
_cell.length_c   1.000
_cell.angle_alpha   90.00
_cell.angle_beta   90.00
_cell.angle_gamma   90.00
#
_symmetry.space_group_name_H-M   'P 1'
#
loop_
_entity.id
_entity.type
_entity.pdbx_description
1 polymer ?
#
loop_
_entity_poly.entity_id
_entity_poly.type
_entity_poly.pdbx_seq_one_letter_code
_entity_poly.pdbx_strand_id
1 'polypeptide(L)'
;MSKRTHSPDILPEAKRAHGLESSSRHYISPRSFNALYDEVILVIFSYLSYNDLCAVQSVNRDWARLTLDNQLWKSLYLTEYGRTRLRGVRGFIGRSDGRETKPLPGRARHELPDDFRDWRWMFRISSNWRTGRCSVETLQPGLDAPPLIEPEIRGNHVLLAGSVTIATVVGCTVHPELLLASPLHGTHNISCQTPRSQANTIITALALDQAPPPNAHDVLLAAFLSTGEFVILSINHHRPTQSVRQLTYLPTANVPRTTPIIQAAFHGRLLATLSQSFHLSLYDLSSGTIVHKQTLSSFTSYPPSSLVLTPAGSSTYRLIIAYAIPVFPAHWSVGATELIITASIVVSSSRSIRAYDVPSGWIDEHKLRLVREQWGRRVARVSDTQTDGKWVVLAPGDPPPRSTPESGDDSASDSASSSASSFVASRLHSPSSLQLYRLYLPTAGSSQPRLSYVRSLHGQIGPVTALALADGRCVSLAANGSIWAWDLEAGTGAEVFAGIGPFDEDGGLDLPGRHLGKGHVVFDERRIVSADARGVEVRRFDI
;
A
#
# COMPACT_ATOMS: atom_id res chain seq x y z
N MET A 1 37.23 66.94 27.35
CA MET A 1 36.63 65.62 27.02
C MET A 1 37.69 64.85 26.24
N SER A 2 38.48 63.98 26.88
CA SER A 2 38.24 62.53 27.08
C SER A 2 38.06 61.79 25.75
N LYS A 3 38.79 60.74 25.34
CA LYS A 3 39.93 59.93 25.83
C LYS A 3 40.31 59.05 24.61
N ARG A 4 41.60 58.81 24.33
CA ARG A 4 42.16 57.46 24.09
C ARG A 4 43.66 57.54 23.81
N THR A 5 44.40 57.10 24.82
CA THR A 5 45.83 56.74 24.82
C THR A 5 46.03 55.45 24.04
N HIS A 6 46.84 55.49 22.99
CA HIS A 6 47.63 54.36 22.53
C HIS A 6 48.93 54.33 23.32
N SER A 7 49.30 53.17 23.85
CA SER A 7 50.57 52.91 24.54
C SER A 7 51.20 51.65 23.93
N PRO A 8 52.54 51.50 24.01
CA PRO A 8 53.37 51.15 22.87
C PRO A 8 53.90 49.72 22.90
N ASP A 9 54.44 49.31 21.74
CA ASP A 9 55.25 48.11 21.53
C ASP A 9 56.31 47.89 22.62
N ILE A 10 56.40 46.65 23.10
CA ILE A 10 57.56 46.12 23.83
C ILE A 10 58.09 44.92 23.04
N LEU A 11 59.36 45.06 22.67
CA LEU A 11 60.25 44.12 21.97
C LEU A 11 60.39 42.76 22.68
N PRO A 12 60.85 41.71 21.97
CA PRO A 12 60.77 40.32 22.43
C PRO A 12 61.83 39.96 23.49
N GLU A 13 61.47 39.06 24.41
CA GLU A 13 62.40 38.48 25.37
C GLU A 13 63.23 37.31 24.78
N ALA A 14 64.38 37.10 25.42
CA ALA A 14 65.62 36.60 24.84
C ALA A 14 65.72 35.07 24.65
N LYS A 15 66.70 34.72 23.81
CA LYS A 15 67.11 33.38 23.37
C LYS A 15 67.89 32.62 24.46
N ARG A 16 67.52 31.35 24.64
CA ARG A 16 68.24 30.18 25.21
C ARG A 16 68.37 30.00 26.72
N ALA A 17 67.86 28.87 27.19
CA ALA A 17 68.66 27.90 27.95
C ALA A 17 68.30 26.48 27.50
N HIS A 18 69.27 25.79 26.87
CA HIS A 18 69.26 24.33 26.76
C HIS A 18 69.76 23.78 28.10
N GLY A 19 69.03 22.84 28.69
CA GLY A 19 69.44 22.23 29.95
C GLY A 19 68.66 20.96 30.24
N LEU A 20 69.33 19.84 29.95
CA LEU A 20 69.26 18.54 30.64
C LEU A 20 68.03 17.66 30.36
N GLU A 21 68.32 16.67 29.51
CA GLU A 21 67.64 15.39 29.38
C GLU A 21 67.38 14.74 30.74
N SER A 22 66.11 14.61 31.07
CA SER A 22 65.60 13.60 32.00
C SER A 22 65.02 12.48 31.13
N SER A 23 65.79 11.40 31.03
CA SER A 23 65.34 10.14 30.44
C SER A 23 64.37 9.45 31.41
N SER A 24 63.41 8.69 30.86
CA SER A 24 62.44 7.82 31.56
C SER A 24 61.02 8.39 31.79
N ARG A 25 60.25 8.46 30.70
CA ARG A 25 59.27 7.42 30.31
C ARG A 25 58.40 8.02 29.22
N HIS A 26 58.72 7.72 27.96
CA HIS A 26 57.70 7.71 26.93
C HIS A 26 56.70 6.62 27.33
N TYR A 27 55.69 6.98 28.11
CA TYR A 27 54.40 6.37 27.89
C TYR A 27 54.14 6.61 26.40
N ILE A 28 54.24 5.55 25.60
CA ILE A 28 53.57 5.52 24.31
C ILE A 28 52.11 5.71 24.71
N SER A 29 51.66 6.98 24.75
CA SER A 29 50.25 7.28 24.78
C SER A 29 49.68 6.44 23.66
N PRO A 30 48.71 5.55 23.95
CA PRO A 30 48.13 4.73 22.91
C PRO A 30 47.76 5.70 21.80
N ARG A 31 48.31 5.47 20.60
CA ARG A 31 48.07 6.34 19.44
C ARG A 31 46.57 6.56 19.41
N SER A 32 46.15 7.79 19.75
CA SER A 32 44.74 8.09 19.90
C SER A 32 44.08 7.66 18.60
N PHE A 33 42.95 6.97 18.66
CA PHE A 33 42.23 6.55 17.46
C PHE A 33 41.92 7.75 16.54
N ASN A 34 41.86 8.97 17.11
CA ASN A 34 41.76 10.24 16.42
C ASN A 34 43.01 10.65 15.60
N ALA A 35 44.11 9.91 15.70
CA ALA A 35 45.33 10.11 14.91
C ALA A 35 45.35 9.30 13.61
N LEU A 36 44.33 8.46 13.38
CA LEU A 36 44.11 7.77 12.11
C LEU A 36 43.52 8.73 11.08
N TYR A 37 43.80 8.50 9.81
CA TYR A 37 43.13 9.20 8.72
C TYR A 37 41.64 8.84 8.66
N ASP A 38 40.80 9.80 8.30
CA ASP A 38 39.34 9.64 8.16
C ASP A 38 38.98 8.37 7.35
N GLU A 39 39.68 8.10 6.25
CA GLU A 39 39.45 6.91 5.41
C GLU A 39 39.64 5.58 6.16
N VAL A 40 40.66 5.51 7.03
CA VAL A 40 40.93 4.32 7.83
C VAL A 40 39.84 4.15 8.89
N ILE A 41 39.40 5.25 9.49
CA ILE A 41 38.30 5.25 10.45
C ILE A 41 36.99 4.82 9.78
N LEU A 42 36.70 5.32 8.58
CA LEU A 42 35.53 4.93 7.78
C LEU A 42 35.57 3.45 7.40
N VAL A 43 36.74 2.91 7.03
CA VAL A 43 36.92 1.48 6.80
C VAL A 43 36.65 0.68 8.06
N ILE A 44 37.15 1.11 9.24
CA ILE A 44 36.84 0.45 10.51
C ILE A 44 35.34 0.50 10.80
N PHE A 45 34.71 1.67 10.63
CA PHE A 45 33.28 1.87 10.85
C PHE A 45 32.44 1.05 9.87
N SER A 46 32.93 0.73 8.67
CA SER A 46 32.21 -0.11 7.71
C SER A 46 31.98 -1.56 8.18
N TYR A 47 32.74 -2.03 9.17
CA TYR A 47 32.56 -3.35 9.79
C TYR A 47 31.59 -3.34 10.98
N LEU A 48 31.12 -2.18 11.42
CA LEU A 48 30.24 -2.04 12.57
C LEU A 48 28.77 -2.26 12.19
N SER A 49 27.98 -2.77 13.14
CA SER A 49 26.53 -2.81 12.98
C SER A 49 25.92 -1.40 13.07
N TYR A 50 24.69 -1.24 12.58
CA TYR A 50 23.98 0.05 12.70
C TYR A 50 23.76 0.48 14.16
N ASN A 51 23.68 -0.46 15.10
CA ASN A 51 23.58 -0.17 16.54
C ASN A 51 24.89 0.40 17.07
N ASP A 52 26.02 -0.24 16.73
CA ASP A 52 27.34 0.18 17.16
C ASP A 52 27.70 1.55 16.56
N LEU A 53 27.35 1.79 15.29
CA LEU A 53 27.53 3.10 14.65
C LEU A 53 26.76 4.22 15.35
N CYS A 54 25.53 3.95 15.78
CA CYS A 54 24.76 4.89 16.58
C CYS A 54 25.41 5.12 17.95
N ALA A 55 26.01 4.09 18.57
CA ALA A 55 26.72 4.26 19.84
C ALA A 55 28.01 5.09 19.68
N VAL A 56 28.78 4.83 18.61
CA VAL A 56 30.01 5.54 18.24
C VAL A 56 29.79 7.04 18.01
N GLN A 57 28.58 7.46 17.60
CA GLN A 57 28.19 8.88 17.49
C GLN A 57 28.31 9.65 18.82
N SER A 58 28.16 8.98 19.95
CA SER A 58 28.21 9.62 21.28
C SER A 58 29.63 9.83 21.81
N VAL A 59 30.66 9.26 21.15
CA VAL A 59 32.04 9.25 21.65
C VAL A 59 32.68 10.64 21.54
N ASN A 60 32.65 11.25 20.36
CA ASN A 60 33.12 12.63 20.14
C ASN A 60 32.52 13.23 18.84
N ARG A 61 32.75 14.54 18.61
CA ARG A 61 32.20 15.27 17.44
C ARG A 61 32.74 14.76 16.10
N ASP A 62 33.99 14.33 16.03
CA ASP A 62 34.62 13.86 14.79
C ASP A 62 34.09 12.49 14.37
N TRP A 63 33.91 11.59 15.33
CA TRP A 63 33.28 10.29 15.16
C TRP A 63 31.80 10.45 14.82
N ALA A 64 31.10 11.39 15.48
CA ALA A 64 29.73 11.75 15.12
C ALA A 64 29.65 12.20 13.66
N ARG A 65 30.60 13.00 13.17
CA ARG A 65 30.65 13.41 11.76
C ARG A 65 30.92 12.22 10.82
N LEU A 66 31.91 11.39 11.11
CA LEU A 66 32.33 10.27 10.25
C LEU A 66 31.29 9.15 10.18
N THR A 67 30.60 8.85 11.28
CA THR A 67 29.49 7.88 11.29
C THR A 67 28.25 8.35 10.53
N LEU A 68 28.17 9.63 10.16
CA LEU A 68 27.12 10.18 9.30
C LEU A 68 27.49 10.11 7.81
N ASP A 69 28.63 9.52 7.47
CA ASP A 69 29.02 9.33 6.07
C ASP A 69 27.95 8.56 5.28
N ASN A 70 27.59 9.10 4.12
CA ASN A 70 26.47 8.60 3.34
C ASN A 70 26.78 7.25 2.65
N GLN A 71 28.05 6.98 2.32
CA GLN A 71 28.44 5.70 1.71
C GLN A 71 28.44 4.56 2.72
N LEU A 72 28.76 4.86 3.98
CA LEU A 72 28.66 3.91 5.08
C LEU A 72 27.20 3.48 5.31
N TRP A 73 26.27 4.43 5.36
CA TRP A 73 24.84 4.09 5.46
C TRP A 73 24.30 3.40 4.21
N LYS A 74 24.82 3.73 3.02
CA LYS A 74 24.50 3.03 1.78
C LYS A 74 24.91 1.56 1.83
N SER A 75 26.14 1.27 2.23
CA SER A 75 26.63 -0.11 2.28
C SER A 75 25.82 -0.94 3.28
N LEU A 76 25.54 -0.40 4.47
CA LEU A 76 24.68 -1.03 5.47
C LEU A 76 23.27 -1.26 4.95
N TYR A 77 22.68 -0.26 4.31
CA TYR A 77 21.33 -0.37 3.76
C TYR A 77 21.24 -1.45 2.69
N LEU A 78 22.20 -1.49 1.77
CA LEU A 78 22.22 -2.50 0.70
C LEU A 78 22.48 -3.89 1.25
N THR A 79 23.31 -4.02 2.28
CA THR A 79 23.56 -5.30 2.96
C THR A 79 22.31 -5.79 3.68
N GLU A 80 21.59 -4.90 4.37
CA GLU A 80 20.46 -5.25 5.24
C GLU A 80 19.14 -5.43 4.49
N TYR A 81 18.92 -4.68 3.41
CA TYR A 81 17.64 -4.65 2.67
C TYR A 81 17.75 -5.11 1.22
N GLY A 82 18.97 -5.25 0.68
CA GLY A 82 19.21 -5.81 -0.66
C GLY A 82 18.62 -5.00 -1.83
N ARG A 83 18.17 -3.77 -1.59
CA ARG A 83 17.51 -2.92 -2.59
C ARG A 83 18.04 -1.50 -2.52
N THR A 84 17.99 -0.79 -3.64
CA THR A 84 18.33 0.63 -3.71
C THR A 84 17.11 1.54 -3.58
N ARG A 85 15.91 1.01 -3.31
CA ARG A 85 14.68 1.83 -3.20
C ARG A 85 13.79 1.37 -2.07
N LEU A 86 13.01 2.31 -1.54
CA LEU A 86 11.89 2.00 -0.66
C LEU A 86 10.79 1.32 -1.47
N ARG A 87 9.95 0.53 -0.80
CA ARG A 87 8.83 -0.20 -1.41
C ARG A 87 7.52 0.54 -1.14
N GLY A 88 6.54 0.38 -2.02
CA GLY A 88 5.15 0.75 -1.75
C GLY A 88 4.53 1.78 -2.67
N VAL A 89 5.18 2.19 -3.76
CA VAL A 89 4.57 3.15 -4.69
C VAL A 89 3.65 2.43 -5.67
N ARG A 90 2.40 2.88 -5.77
CA ARG A 90 1.48 2.59 -6.89
C ARG A 90 1.40 3.84 -7.77
N GLY A 91 2.18 3.87 -8.86
CA GLY A 91 2.08 4.90 -9.91
C GLY A 91 3.30 5.79 -10.09
N PHE A 92 3.25 6.62 -11.13
CA PHE A 92 4.25 7.64 -11.41
C PHE A 92 3.90 8.91 -10.63
N ILE A 93 4.22 8.95 -9.35
CA ILE A 93 4.15 10.20 -8.60
C ILE A 93 5.56 10.61 -8.21
N GLY A 94 5.99 11.73 -8.78
CA GLY A 94 7.22 12.40 -8.44
C GLY A 94 7.25 12.73 -6.95
N ARG A 95 8.40 12.49 -6.34
CA ARG A 95 8.69 12.93 -4.98
C ARG A 95 8.51 14.46 -4.90
N SER A 96 8.17 14.96 -3.71
CA SER A 96 8.15 16.41 -3.42
C SER A 96 9.52 17.10 -3.59
N ASP A 97 10.60 16.34 -3.84
CA ASP A 97 11.95 16.81 -4.12
C ASP A 97 12.32 16.80 -5.63
N GLY A 98 11.35 16.55 -6.52
CA GLY A 98 11.57 16.58 -7.97
C GLY A 98 12.25 15.35 -8.58
N ARG A 99 12.43 14.25 -7.82
CA ARG A 99 12.99 13.00 -8.37
C ARG A 99 11.89 11.98 -8.71
N GLU A 100 11.84 11.60 -9.99
CA GLU A 100 10.89 10.64 -10.57
C GLU A 100 11.03 9.24 -9.95
N THR A 101 9.91 8.61 -9.58
CA THR A 101 9.84 7.17 -9.30
C THR A 101 9.62 6.41 -10.61
N LYS A 102 10.65 6.34 -11.44
CA LYS A 102 10.65 5.41 -12.58
C LYS A 102 10.62 3.98 -12.02
N PRO A 103 9.63 3.13 -12.37
CA PRO A 103 9.75 1.70 -12.15
C PRO A 103 10.88 1.23 -13.05
N LEU A 104 12.07 1.00 -12.49
CA LEU A 104 13.21 0.51 -13.25
C LEU A 104 12.83 -0.82 -13.93
N PRO A 105 12.86 -0.91 -15.28
CA PRO A 105 13.08 -2.17 -15.96
C PRO A 105 14.45 -2.69 -15.50
N GLY A 106 14.54 -4.00 -15.22
CA GLY A 106 15.77 -4.63 -14.77
C GLY A 106 16.95 -4.33 -15.71
N ARG A 107 18.07 -3.96 -15.10
CA ARG A 107 19.38 -3.55 -15.66
C ARG A 107 19.58 -2.04 -15.80
N ALA A 108 20.29 -1.51 -14.80
CA ALA A 108 21.28 -0.44 -14.88
C ALA A 108 21.04 0.67 -15.90
N ARG A 109 20.66 1.86 -15.40
CA ARG A 109 21.24 3.12 -15.87
C ARG A 109 21.24 4.17 -14.75
N HIS A 110 22.44 4.73 -14.58
CA HIS A 110 22.90 5.73 -13.62
C HIS A 110 22.47 7.13 -14.11
N GLU A 111 21.34 7.69 -13.69
CA GLU A 111 20.94 9.04 -14.15
C GLU A 111 20.28 9.93 -13.08
N LEU A 112 20.62 9.73 -11.80
CA LEU A 112 20.56 10.79 -10.79
C LEU A 112 21.84 10.70 -9.93
N PRO A 113 22.49 11.80 -9.55
CA PRO A 113 23.63 11.75 -8.64
C PRO A 113 23.17 11.09 -7.33
N ASP A 114 23.86 10.01 -6.96
CA ASP A 114 23.69 9.27 -5.69
C ASP A 114 23.87 10.19 -4.46
N ASP A 115 24.49 11.36 -4.66
CA ASP A 115 24.84 12.36 -3.64
C ASP A 115 23.66 13.03 -2.92
N PHE A 116 22.43 12.95 -3.44
CA PHE A 116 21.27 13.57 -2.78
C PHE A 116 20.39 12.58 -2.02
N ARG A 117 20.76 11.29 -1.99
CA ARG A 117 19.97 10.28 -1.28
C ARG A 117 20.52 10.11 0.13
N ASP A 118 19.75 10.51 1.13
CA ASP A 118 20.07 10.27 2.53
C ASP A 118 19.84 8.78 2.87
N TRP A 119 20.91 7.99 2.84
CA TRP A 119 20.85 6.56 3.12
C TRP A 119 20.56 6.26 4.58
N ARG A 120 20.94 7.15 5.51
CA ARG A 120 20.60 7.03 6.92
C ARG A 120 19.09 7.16 7.11
N TRP A 121 18.47 8.13 6.45
CA TRP A 121 17.02 8.29 6.43
C TRP A 121 16.32 7.08 5.80
N MET A 122 16.82 6.56 4.68
CA MET A 122 16.25 5.34 4.08
C MET A 122 16.34 4.12 5.00
N PHE A 123 17.47 3.97 5.71
CA PHE A 123 17.65 2.93 6.71
C PHE A 123 16.65 3.08 7.85
N ARG A 124 16.49 4.30 8.39
CA ARG A 124 15.54 4.60 9.47
C ARG A 124 14.11 4.24 9.08
N ILE A 125 13.64 4.69 7.92
CA ILE A 125 12.30 4.38 7.43
C ILE A 125 12.13 2.87 7.23
N SER A 126 13.11 2.20 6.62
CA SER A 126 13.02 0.75 6.37
C SER A 126 13.01 -0.04 7.69
N SER A 127 13.75 0.42 8.69
CA SER A 127 13.70 -0.12 10.05
C SER A 127 12.35 0.10 10.71
N ASN A 128 11.78 1.31 10.61
CA ASN A 128 10.46 1.64 11.13
C ASN A 128 9.36 0.76 10.49
N TRP A 129 9.42 0.52 9.18
CA TRP A 129 8.55 -0.44 8.51
C TRP A 129 8.73 -1.87 9.01
N ARG A 130 9.98 -2.30 9.24
CA ARG A 130 10.29 -3.65 9.72
C ARG A 130 9.83 -3.89 11.15
N THR A 131 9.78 -2.85 11.98
CA THR A 131 9.36 -2.95 13.39
C THR A 131 7.93 -2.48 13.64
N GLY A 132 7.24 -1.95 12.62
CA GLY A 132 5.90 -1.38 12.76
C GLY A 132 5.87 -0.01 13.46
N ARG A 133 7.01 0.62 13.69
CA ARG A 133 7.10 1.89 14.43
C ARG A 133 6.64 3.07 13.56
N CYS A 134 5.55 3.72 13.93
CA CYS A 134 5.01 4.87 13.23
C CYS A 134 4.39 5.92 14.17
N SER A 135 4.27 7.17 13.73
CA SER A 135 3.36 8.15 14.34
C SER A 135 1.97 8.06 13.72
N VAL A 136 0.93 8.34 14.50
CA VAL A 136 -0.48 8.29 14.03
C VAL A 136 -1.06 9.70 14.00
N GLU A 137 -1.80 10.02 12.94
CA GLU A 137 -2.49 11.29 12.71
C GLU A 137 -3.91 10.99 12.19
N THR A 138 -4.95 11.49 12.87
CA THR A 138 -6.35 11.30 12.45
C THR A 138 -6.78 12.45 11.54
N LEU A 139 -7.12 12.14 10.29
CA LEU A 139 -7.54 13.13 9.29
C LEU A 139 -9.04 13.42 9.33
N GLN A 140 -9.86 12.39 9.55
CA GLN A 140 -11.30 12.51 9.71
C GLN A 140 -11.71 11.61 10.86
N PRO A 141 -12.37 12.12 11.91
CA PRO A 141 -12.96 11.27 12.93
C PRO A 141 -14.13 10.47 12.35
N GLY A 142 -14.38 9.29 12.88
CA GLY A 142 -15.54 8.48 12.55
C GLY A 142 -16.84 9.17 12.94
N LEU A 143 -17.93 8.83 12.25
CA LEU A 143 -19.25 9.31 12.63
C LEU A 143 -19.76 8.50 13.83
N ASP A 144 -20.27 9.19 14.86
CA ASP A 144 -21.03 8.58 15.97
C ASP A 144 -22.46 8.15 15.55
N ALA A 145 -22.83 8.35 14.28
CA ALA A 145 -24.19 8.14 13.80
C ALA A 145 -24.56 6.64 13.65
N PRO A 146 -25.79 6.23 13.99
CA PRO A 146 -26.24 4.85 13.84
C PRO A 146 -26.35 4.47 12.35
N PRO A 147 -25.98 3.22 11.99
CA PRO A 147 -26.02 2.76 10.60
C PRO A 147 -27.47 2.42 10.21
N LEU A 148 -28.23 3.41 9.76
CA LEU A 148 -29.60 3.20 9.24
C LEU A 148 -29.64 2.81 7.75
N ILE A 149 -28.50 2.61 7.09
CA ILE A 149 -28.43 2.26 5.66
C ILE A 149 -27.43 1.11 5.47
N GLU A 150 -27.80 0.15 4.62
CA GLU A 150 -27.08 -1.10 4.35
C GLU A 150 -25.55 -0.90 4.21
N PRO A 151 -24.74 -1.61 5.03
CA PRO A 151 -23.30 -1.36 5.19
C PRO A 151 -22.42 -1.84 4.02
N GLU A 152 -22.98 -2.52 3.02
CA GLU A 152 -22.17 -3.15 1.96
C GLU A 152 -21.63 -2.18 0.90
N ILE A 153 -22.24 -0.99 0.73
CA ILE A 153 -21.87 -0.07 -0.36
C ILE A 153 -21.21 1.23 0.13
N ARG A 154 -21.31 1.59 1.43
CA ARG A 154 -20.59 2.75 1.99
C ARG A 154 -19.14 2.39 2.30
N GLY A 155 -18.30 2.29 1.27
CA GLY A 155 -16.86 2.18 1.42
C GLY A 155 -16.22 3.56 1.60
N ASN A 156 -15.45 3.76 2.66
CA ASN A 156 -14.59 4.94 2.76
C ASN A 156 -13.37 4.69 1.87
N HIS A 157 -13.33 5.29 0.68
CA HIS A 157 -12.23 5.09 -0.25
C HIS A 157 -11.12 6.10 0.04
N VAL A 158 -9.88 5.62 0.08
CA VAL A 158 -8.69 6.45 0.24
C VAL A 158 -7.66 6.17 -0.84
N LEU A 159 -6.97 7.21 -1.31
CA LEU A 159 -5.86 7.14 -2.24
C LEU A 159 -4.75 8.12 -1.84
N LEU A 160 -3.54 7.84 -2.32
CA LEU A 160 -2.36 8.67 -2.10
C LEU A 160 -1.90 9.30 -3.41
N ALA A 161 -1.88 10.62 -3.49
CA ALA A 161 -1.40 11.41 -4.61
C ALA A 161 -0.22 12.29 -4.16
N GLY A 162 0.98 11.69 -4.09
CA GLY A 162 2.19 12.37 -3.63
C GLY A 162 2.08 12.70 -2.15
N SER A 163 2.21 13.97 -1.78
CA SER A 163 1.98 14.44 -0.41
C SER A 163 0.51 14.51 -0.03
N VAL A 164 -0.41 14.49 -0.99
CA VAL A 164 -1.85 14.63 -0.73
C VAL A 164 -2.49 13.28 -0.44
N THR A 165 -3.27 13.22 0.63
CA THR A 165 -4.19 12.11 0.91
C THR A 165 -5.55 12.48 0.35
N ILE A 166 -6.12 11.61 -0.48
CA ILE A 166 -7.46 11.77 -1.06
C ILE A 166 -8.39 10.80 -0.35
N ALA A 167 -9.47 11.29 0.23
CA ALA A 167 -10.45 10.47 0.93
C ALA A 167 -11.86 10.83 0.49
N THR A 168 -12.78 9.86 0.48
CA THR A 168 -14.22 10.17 0.35
C THR A 168 -14.73 10.78 1.65
N VAL A 169 -15.54 11.82 1.56
CA VAL A 169 -16.15 12.43 2.75
C VAL A 169 -17.26 11.52 3.28
N VAL A 170 -17.16 11.16 4.56
CA VAL A 170 -18.15 10.34 5.26
C VAL A 170 -19.18 11.26 5.91
N GLY A 171 -20.40 11.34 5.36
CA GLY A 171 -21.45 12.19 5.91
C GLY A 171 -22.76 12.11 5.14
N CYS A 172 -23.83 12.68 5.71
CA CYS A 172 -25.11 12.89 5.03
C CYS A 172 -25.01 14.09 4.06
N THR A 173 -24.02 14.08 3.17
CA THR A 173 -23.95 15.07 2.11
C THR A 173 -24.95 14.69 1.02
N VAL A 174 -25.67 15.67 0.49
CA VAL A 174 -26.60 15.46 -0.63
C VAL A 174 -25.83 15.06 -1.91
N HIS A 175 -24.52 15.33 -1.95
CA HIS A 175 -23.64 15.13 -3.10
C HIS A 175 -22.34 14.39 -2.74
N PRO A 176 -21.78 13.61 -3.68
CA PRO A 176 -20.51 12.92 -3.49
C PRO A 176 -19.34 13.92 -3.50
N GLU A 177 -18.56 13.95 -2.41
CA GLU A 177 -17.40 14.82 -2.26
C GLU A 177 -16.12 14.03 -1.92
N LEU A 178 -14.99 14.58 -2.36
CA LEU A 178 -13.65 14.13 -2.00
C LEU A 178 -12.95 15.16 -1.12
N LEU A 179 -12.34 14.71 -0.03
CA LEU A 179 -11.41 15.46 0.79
C LEU A 179 -9.99 15.28 0.24
N LEU A 180 -9.33 16.39 -0.04
CA LEU A 180 -7.90 16.48 -0.36
C LEU A 180 -7.17 17.04 0.87
N ALA A 181 -6.42 16.19 1.57
CA ALA A 181 -5.63 16.58 2.74
C ALA A 181 -4.15 16.70 2.38
N SER A 182 -3.58 17.89 2.53
CA SER A 182 -2.15 18.16 2.33
C SER A 182 -1.50 18.62 3.63
N PRO A 183 -0.35 18.07 4.03
CA PRO A 183 0.35 18.50 5.25
C PRO A 183 0.71 19.99 5.26
N LEU A 184 0.90 20.59 4.09
CA LEU A 184 1.34 21.98 3.93
C LEU A 184 0.19 22.98 3.75
N HIS A 185 -0.95 22.53 3.23
CA HIS A 185 -2.03 23.41 2.76
C HIS A 185 -3.38 23.11 3.42
N GLY A 186 -3.42 22.21 4.40
CA GLY A 186 -4.64 21.79 5.07
C GLY A 186 -5.54 20.93 4.19
N THR A 187 -6.86 21.04 4.42
CA THR A 187 -7.89 20.23 3.77
C THR A 187 -8.71 21.02 2.76
N HIS A 188 -9.03 20.42 1.62
CA HIS A 188 -9.88 21.01 0.59
C HIS A 188 -10.90 19.99 0.05
N ASN A 189 -12.16 20.38 -0.11
CA ASN A 189 -13.19 19.51 -0.67
C ASN A 189 -13.40 19.78 -2.15
N ILE A 190 -13.54 18.71 -2.95
CA ILE A 190 -13.91 18.78 -4.36
C ILE A 190 -15.18 17.96 -4.61
N SER A 191 -16.18 18.58 -5.24
CA SER A 191 -17.44 17.93 -5.58
C SER A 191 -17.31 17.05 -6.82
N CYS A 192 -17.82 15.82 -6.72
CA CYS A 192 -17.90 14.86 -7.83
C CYS A 192 -19.31 14.82 -8.47
N GLN A 193 -20.15 15.84 -8.20
CA GLN A 193 -21.54 15.85 -8.66
C GLN A 193 -21.63 15.89 -10.19
N THR A 194 -22.51 15.06 -10.74
CA THR A 194 -22.88 14.99 -12.15
C THR A 194 -24.31 15.52 -12.35
N PRO A 195 -24.72 15.85 -13.59
CA PRO A 195 -26.08 16.32 -13.87
C PRO A 195 -27.20 15.36 -13.44
N ARG A 196 -26.92 14.05 -13.34
CA ARG A 196 -27.89 13.04 -12.87
C ARG A 196 -27.66 12.58 -11.44
N SER A 197 -26.70 13.18 -10.72
CA SER A 197 -26.47 12.86 -9.31
C SER A 197 -27.73 13.19 -8.49
N GLN A 198 -28.33 12.16 -7.91
CA GLN A 198 -29.45 12.27 -6.98
C GLN A 198 -28.94 12.34 -5.53
N ALA A 199 -29.81 12.75 -4.61
CA ALA A 199 -29.59 12.55 -3.18
C ALA A 199 -29.34 11.05 -2.94
N ASN A 200 -28.19 10.69 -2.36
CA ASN A 200 -27.66 9.32 -2.15
C ASN A 200 -26.69 8.78 -3.21
N THR A 201 -26.22 9.60 -4.14
CA THR A 201 -25.11 9.18 -5.02
C THR A 201 -23.82 9.08 -4.21
N ILE A 202 -23.15 7.92 -4.24
CA ILE A 202 -21.91 7.66 -3.49
C ILE A 202 -20.75 7.33 -4.42
N ILE A 203 -19.54 7.56 -3.94
CA ILE A 203 -18.31 7.17 -4.64
C ILE A 203 -18.05 5.68 -4.35
N THR A 204 -17.82 4.90 -5.39
CA THR A 204 -17.72 3.43 -5.34
C THR A 204 -16.33 2.88 -5.67
N ALA A 205 -15.54 3.68 -6.37
CA ALA A 205 -14.13 3.41 -6.63
C ALA A 205 -13.40 4.72 -6.95
N LEU A 206 -12.08 4.68 -6.78
CA LEU A 206 -11.16 5.74 -7.18
C LEU A 206 -9.97 5.13 -7.94
N ALA A 207 -9.43 5.84 -8.93
CA ALA A 207 -8.20 5.44 -9.60
C ALA A 207 -7.36 6.65 -10.01
N LEU A 208 -6.11 6.70 -9.54
CA LEU A 208 -5.12 7.69 -9.96
C LEU A 208 -4.49 7.28 -11.28
N ASP A 209 -4.23 8.27 -12.14
CA ASP A 209 -3.42 8.09 -13.32
C ASP A 209 -1.99 7.70 -12.93
N GLN A 210 -1.52 6.61 -13.52
CA GLN A 210 -0.21 6.03 -13.29
C GLN A 210 0.81 6.47 -14.35
N ALA A 211 0.39 7.22 -15.39
CA ALA A 211 1.29 7.76 -16.39
C ALA A 211 2.10 8.96 -15.85
N PRO A 212 3.26 9.25 -16.45
CA PRO A 212 3.99 10.47 -16.14
C PRO A 212 3.12 11.69 -16.37
N PRO A 213 2.89 12.54 -15.35
CA PRO A 213 2.03 13.68 -15.51
C PRO A 213 2.70 14.69 -16.45
N PRO A 214 1.93 15.38 -17.32
CA PRO A 214 2.48 16.37 -18.24
C PRO A 214 3.08 17.56 -17.50
N ASN A 215 2.48 17.92 -16.35
CA ASN A 215 3.01 18.88 -15.39
C ASN A 215 3.43 18.15 -14.13
N ALA A 216 4.62 18.45 -13.59
CA ALA A 216 5.11 17.80 -12.39
C ALA A 216 4.22 17.96 -11.15
N HIS A 217 3.21 18.85 -11.18
CA HIS A 217 2.36 19.22 -10.04
C HIS A 217 0.91 18.72 -10.12
N ASP A 218 0.46 18.23 -11.28
CA ASP A 218 -0.93 17.85 -11.51
C ASP A 218 -1.03 16.33 -11.74
N VAL A 219 -1.97 15.66 -11.07
CA VAL A 219 -2.22 14.23 -11.24
C VAL A 219 -3.69 14.03 -11.59
N LEU A 220 -3.97 13.20 -12.59
CA LEU A 220 -5.35 12.89 -12.94
C LEU A 220 -5.93 11.82 -12.01
N LEU A 221 -7.18 12.02 -11.60
CA LEU A 221 -7.93 11.11 -10.75
C LEU A 221 -9.28 10.81 -11.41
N ALA A 222 -9.62 9.53 -11.53
CA ALA A 222 -10.96 9.08 -11.87
C ALA A 222 -11.75 8.76 -10.58
N ALA A 223 -12.95 9.34 -10.46
CA ALA A 223 -13.88 9.04 -9.36
C ALA A 223 -15.19 8.48 -9.92
N PHE A 224 -15.59 7.31 -9.42
CA PHE A 224 -16.72 6.53 -9.95
C PHE A 224 -17.90 6.56 -8.99
N LEU A 225 -19.09 6.79 -9.54
CA LEU A 225 -20.33 6.95 -8.78
C LEU A 225 -21.19 5.68 -8.83
N SER A 226 -22.04 5.50 -7.82
CA SER A 226 -23.02 4.39 -7.76
C SER A 226 -24.01 4.37 -8.93
N THR A 227 -24.17 5.48 -9.64
CA THR A 227 -25.00 5.60 -10.85
C THR A 227 -24.34 5.01 -12.11
N GLY A 228 -23.07 4.59 -12.05
CA GLY A 228 -22.29 4.18 -13.22
C GLY A 228 -21.62 5.34 -13.96
N GLU A 229 -21.84 6.56 -13.48
CA GLU A 229 -21.15 7.76 -13.95
C GLU A 229 -19.76 7.87 -13.34
N PHE A 230 -18.88 8.62 -14.00
CA PHE A 230 -17.59 8.95 -13.40
C PHE A 230 -17.08 10.29 -13.90
N VAL A 231 -16.23 10.90 -13.08
CA VAL A 231 -15.57 12.17 -13.37
C VAL A 231 -14.06 11.98 -13.39
N ILE A 232 -13.38 12.73 -14.26
CA ILE A 232 -11.93 12.86 -14.28
C ILE A 232 -11.57 14.23 -13.72
N LEU A 233 -10.76 14.23 -12.67
CA LEU A 233 -10.32 15.40 -11.92
C LEU A 233 -8.82 15.59 -12.15
N SER A 234 -8.37 16.83 -12.29
CA SER A 234 -6.97 17.22 -12.21
C SER A 234 -6.68 17.69 -10.80
N ILE A 235 -5.87 16.92 -10.06
CA ILE A 235 -5.52 17.18 -8.67
C ILE A 235 -4.14 17.84 -8.63
N ASN A 236 -4.07 19.08 -8.17
CA ASN A 236 -2.79 19.75 -7.95
C ASN A 236 -2.29 19.43 -6.54
N HIS A 237 -1.18 18.69 -6.43
CA HIS A 237 -0.70 18.22 -5.12
C HIS A 237 0.05 19.27 -4.30
N HIS A 238 0.50 20.36 -4.94
CA HIS A 238 1.08 21.50 -4.24
C HIS A 238 0.02 22.48 -3.76
N ARG A 239 -1.04 22.72 -4.54
CA ARG A 239 -2.12 23.63 -4.21
C ARG A 239 -3.45 22.92 -4.44
N PRO A 240 -3.94 22.13 -3.47
CA PRO A 240 -5.18 21.37 -3.62
C PRO A 240 -6.38 22.21 -4.06
N THR A 241 -6.42 23.50 -3.71
CA THR A 241 -7.45 24.47 -4.13
C THR A 241 -7.50 24.77 -5.63
N GLN A 242 -6.43 24.46 -6.38
CA GLN A 242 -6.38 24.59 -7.83
C GLN A 242 -6.85 23.32 -8.55
N SER A 243 -7.32 22.32 -7.81
CA SER A 243 -7.84 21.09 -8.39
C SER A 243 -9.17 21.33 -9.10
N VAL A 244 -9.32 20.79 -10.32
CA VAL A 244 -10.48 21.06 -11.18
C VAL A 244 -11.00 19.79 -11.83
N ARG A 245 -12.31 19.76 -12.12
CA ARG A 245 -12.92 18.70 -12.93
C ARG A 245 -12.64 18.93 -14.41
N GLN A 246 -12.11 17.92 -15.09
CA GLN A 246 -11.80 17.97 -16.52
C GLN A 246 -12.89 17.32 -17.37
N LEU A 247 -13.25 16.07 -17.08
CA LEU A 247 -14.17 15.28 -17.90
C LEU A 247 -15.27 14.64 -17.05
N THR A 248 -16.42 14.39 -17.67
CA THR A 248 -17.54 13.67 -17.07
C THR A 248 -18.05 12.64 -18.06
N TYR A 249 -18.17 11.39 -17.63
CA TYR A 249 -18.81 10.33 -18.39
C TYR A 249 -20.23 10.10 -17.89
N LEU A 250 -21.19 10.15 -18.83
CA LEU A 250 -22.59 9.86 -18.57
C LEU A 250 -22.99 8.60 -19.36
N PRO A 251 -23.39 7.50 -18.69
CA PRO A 251 -23.84 6.31 -19.38
C PRO A 251 -25.16 6.58 -20.12
N THR A 252 -25.27 6.11 -21.34
CA THR A 252 -26.48 6.31 -22.17
C THR A 252 -27.65 5.43 -21.71
N ALA A 253 -27.36 4.24 -21.17
CA ALA A 253 -28.33 3.29 -20.66
C ALA A 253 -27.77 2.56 -19.44
N ASN A 254 -28.67 2.04 -18.61
CA ASN A 254 -28.30 1.15 -17.51
C ASN A 254 -28.09 -0.27 -18.07
N VAL A 255 -26.82 -0.64 -18.22
CA VAL A 255 -26.36 -1.93 -18.73
C VAL A 255 -25.39 -2.57 -17.72
N PRO A 256 -25.10 -3.87 -17.78
CA PRO A 256 -24.20 -4.52 -16.81
C PRO A 256 -22.85 -3.78 -16.66
N ARG A 257 -22.24 -3.30 -17.74
CA ARG A 257 -20.97 -2.53 -17.66
C ARG A 257 -21.07 -1.17 -16.94
N THR A 258 -22.29 -0.65 -16.71
CA THR A 258 -22.55 0.62 -16.02
C THR A 258 -23.13 0.40 -14.62
N THR A 259 -23.20 -0.85 -14.13
CA THR A 259 -23.39 -1.08 -12.68
C THR A 259 -22.22 -0.45 -11.92
N PRO A 260 -22.36 -0.12 -10.62
CA PRO A 260 -21.29 0.47 -9.80
C PRO A 260 -19.90 -0.12 -10.08
N ILE A 261 -18.91 0.76 -10.26
CA ILE A 261 -17.53 0.35 -10.53
C ILE A 261 -16.87 -0.02 -9.20
N ILE A 262 -16.33 -1.23 -9.11
CA ILE A 262 -15.70 -1.76 -7.88
C ILE A 262 -14.18 -1.65 -7.90
N GLN A 263 -13.57 -1.57 -9.08
CA GLN A 263 -12.12 -1.49 -9.27
C GLN A 263 -11.83 -0.75 -10.57
N ALA A 264 -10.78 0.06 -10.59
CA ALA A 264 -10.31 0.71 -11.81
C ALA A 264 -8.78 0.80 -11.84
N ALA A 265 -8.23 0.89 -13.04
CA ALA A 265 -6.81 1.14 -13.29
C ALA A 265 -6.67 2.15 -14.42
N PHE A 266 -5.85 3.17 -14.22
CA PHE A 266 -5.77 4.32 -15.10
C PHE A 266 -4.31 4.59 -15.50
N HIS A 267 -4.03 4.72 -16.80
CA HIS A 267 -2.71 5.04 -17.30
C HIS A 267 -2.78 5.90 -18.58
N GLY A 268 -2.57 7.21 -18.42
CA GLY A 268 -2.49 8.21 -19.47
C GLY A 268 -3.81 8.35 -20.20
N ARG A 269 -3.92 7.72 -21.38
CA ARG A 269 -5.15 7.72 -22.19
C ARG A 269 -6.06 6.52 -21.96
N LEU A 270 -5.58 5.47 -21.30
CA LEU A 270 -6.31 4.22 -21.11
C LEU A 270 -6.88 4.15 -19.69
N LEU A 271 -8.20 4.06 -19.58
CA LEU A 271 -8.88 3.74 -18.34
C LEU A 271 -9.57 2.39 -18.45
N ALA A 272 -9.23 1.47 -17.54
CA ALA A 272 -9.88 0.18 -17.39
C ALA A 272 -10.74 0.19 -16.13
N THR A 273 -12.01 -0.20 -16.25
CA THR A 273 -12.96 -0.26 -15.13
C THR A 273 -13.53 -1.66 -15.01
N LEU A 274 -13.75 -2.14 -13.79
CA LEU A 274 -14.45 -3.38 -13.50
C LEU A 274 -15.71 -3.08 -12.70
N SER A 275 -16.86 -3.45 -13.24
CA SER A 275 -18.16 -3.24 -12.62
C SER A 275 -18.48 -4.32 -11.58
N GLN A 276 -19.46 -4.06 -10.70
CA GLN A 276 -19.96 -5.02 -9.71
C GLN A 276 -20.53 -6.30 -10.36
N SER A 277 -21.11 -6.18 -11.55
CA SER A 277 -21.54 -7.32 -12.39
C SER A 277 -20.38 -8.02 -13.12
N PHE A 278 -19.13 -7.71 -12.76
CA PHE A 278 -17.90 -8.32 -13.26
C PHE A 278 -17.66 -8.11 -14.77
N HIS A 279 -18.06 -6.94 -15.29
CA HIS A 279 -17.73 -6.53 -16.66
C HIS A 279 -16.52 -5.59 -16.66
N LEU A 280 -15.47 -5.99 -17.38
CA LEU A 280 -14.31 -5.15 -17.62
C LEU A 280 -14.56 -4.26 -18.84
N SER A 281 -14.45 -2.95 -18.70
CA SER A 281 -14.59 -2.00 -19.82
C SER A 281 -13.33 -1.16 -20.00
N LEU A 282 -12.98 -0.90 -21.27
CA LEU A 282 -11.85 -0.08 -21.67
C LEU A 282 -12.35 1.22 -22.29
N TYR A 283 -11.78 2.34 -21.85
CA TYR A 283 -12.08 3.68 -22.30
C TYR A 283 -10.83 4.40 -22.80
N ASP A 284 -11.00 5.17 -23.88
CA ASP A 284 -9.99 6.11 -24.41
C ASP A 284 -10.33 7.53 -23.97
N LEU A 285 -9.32 8.22 -23.43
CA LEU A 285 -9.39 9.58 -22.90
C LEU A 285 -8.59 10.60 -23.74
N SER A 286 -7.95 10.17 -24.83
CA SER A 286 -7.02 11.01 -25.61
C SER A 286 -7.64 12.20 -26.32
N SER A 287 -8.91 12.12 -26.69
CA SER A 287 -9.57 13.12 -27.55
C SER A 287 -10.27 14.23 -26.75
N GLY A 288 -9.95 14.40 -25.46
CA GLY A 288 -10.69 15.31 -24.58
C GLY A 288 -12.14 14.87 -24.34
N THR A 289 -12.48 13.64 -24.70
CA THR A 289 -13.79 13.01 -24.48
C THR A 289 -13.59 11.57 -24.04
N ILE A 290 -14.53 11.03 -23.27
CA ILE A 290 -14.46 9.66 -22.79
C ILE A 290 -15.15 8.74 -23.80
N VAL A 291 -14.36 7.93 -24.51
CA VAL A 291 -14.86 7.02 -25.55
C VAL A 291 -14.74 5.58 -25.06
N HIS A 292 -15.87 4.90 -24.91
CA HIS A 292 -15.91 3.46 -24.66
C HIS A 292 -15.41 2.70 -25.91
N LYS A 293 -14.51 1.73 -25.73
CA LYS A 293 -13.88 0.97 -26.83
C LYS A 293 -14.26 -0.50 -26.82
N GLN A 294 -14.23 -1.13 -25.65
CA GLN A 294 -14.46 -2.57 -25.52
C GLN A 294 -15.01 -2.92 -24.14
N THR A 295 -15.83 -3.96 -24.07
CA THR A 295 -16.23 -4.61 -22.82
C THR A 295 -15.96 -6.11 -22.92
N LEU A 296 -15.44 -6.69 -21.85
CA LEU A 296 -15.17 -8.11 -21.68
C LEU A 296 -15.93 -8.64 -20.46
N SER A 297 -16.28 -9.92 -20.49
CA SER A 297 -16.88 -10.64 -19.37
C SER A 297 -16.21 -12.00 -19.20
N SER A 298 -16.33 -12.58 -18.01
CA SER A 298 -15.85 -13.93 -17.70
C SER A 298 -16.89 -14.65 -16.85
N PHE A 299 -17.08 -15.94 -17.11
CA PHE A 299 -17.98 -16.81 -16.34
C PHE A 299 -17.25 -17.56 -15.21
N THR A 300 -15.93 -17.42 -15.11
CA THR A 300 -15.10 -18.18 -14.17
C THR A 300 -14.27 -17.29 -13.25
N SER A 301 -14.61 -16.00 -13.21
CA SER A 301 -13.93 -14.98 -12.45
C SER A 301 -14.93 -14.30 -11.52
N TYR A 302 -14.58 -14.21 -10.24
CA TYR A 302 -15.47 -13.72 -9.21
C TYR A 302 -14.76 -12.70 -8.32
N PRO A 303 -15.50 -11.74 -7.73
CA PRO A 303 -14.94 -10.86 -6.72
C PRO A 303 -14.59 -11.64 -5.45
N PRO A 304 -13.68 -11.13 -4.59
CA PRO A 304 -12.92 -9.89 -4.76
C PRO A 304 -11.86 -9.99 -5.87
N SER A 305 -11.47 -8.82 -6.40
CA SER A 305 -10.57 -8.72 -7.55
C SER A 305 -9.70 -7.48 -7.50
N SER A 306 -8.53 -7.54 -8.12
CA SER A 306 -7.60 -6.41 -8.24
C SER A 306 -7.10 -6.23 -9.67
N LEU A 307 -6.73 -5.00 -10.02
CA LEU A 307 -6.32 -4.56 -11.35
C LEU A 307 -4.97 -3.85 -11.28
N VAL A 308 -4.06 -4.25 -12.17
CA VAL A 308 -2.76 -3.60 -12.39
C VAL A 308 -2.61 -3.32 -13.87
N LEU A 309 -2.52 -2.05 -14.23
CA LEU A 309 -2.29 -1.60 -15.59
C LEU A 309 -0.86 -1.09 -15.71
N THR A 310 -0.12 -1.59 -16.69
CA THR A 310 1.28 -1.24 -16.92
C THR A 310 1.50 -0.99 -18.41
N PRO A 311 2.26 0.04 -18.82
CA PRO A 311 2.64 0.21 -20.21
C PRO A 311 3.57 -0.93 -20.63
N ALA A 312 3.33 -1.49 -21.81
CA ALA A 312 4.13 -2.54 -22.43
C ALA A 312 4.67 -2.01 -23.76
N GLY A 313 5.87 -1.43 -23.76
CA GLY A 313 6.42 -0.78 -24.95
C GLY A 313 5.77 0.57 -25.27
N SER A 314 5.97 1.09 -26.48
CA SER A 314 5.60 2.46 -26.87
C SER A 314 4.09 2.68 -27.03
N SER A 315 3.33 1.64 -27.33
CA SER A 315 1.91 1.78 -27.69
C SER A 315 1.06 0.56 -27.34
N THR A 316 1.52 -0.29 -26.42
CA THR A 316 0.70 -1.37 -25.89
C THR A 316 0.65 -1.28 -24.38
N TYR A 317 -0.40 -1.85 -23.80
CA TYR A 317 -0.60 -1.89 -22.37
C TYR A 317 -0.79 -3.34 -21.94
N ARG A 318 -0.32 -3.66 -20.75
CA ARG A 318 -0.57 -4.91 -20.07
C ARG A 318 -1.48 -4.65 -18.90
N LEU A 319 -2.66 -5.29 -18.92
CA LEU A 319 -3.59 -5.28 -17.80
C LEU A 319 -3.58 -6.66 -17.14
N ILE A 320 -3.28 -6.72 -15.86
CA ILE A 320 -3.35 -7.92 -15.05
C ILE A 320 -4.55 -7.79 -14.11
N ILE A 321 -5.37 -8.83 -14.09
CA ILE A 321 -6.55 -8.94 -13.25
C ILE A 321 -6.36 -10.16 -12.35
N ALA A 322 -6.31 -9.98 -11.03
CA ALA A 322 -6.37 -11.09 -10.07
C ALA A 322 -7.79 -11.21 -9.51
N TYR A 323 -8.28 -12.42 -9.32
CA TYR A 323 -9.67 -12.68 -8.91
C TYR A 323 -9.82 -14.01 -8.19
N ALA A 324 -10.90 -14.12 -7.41
CA ALA A 324 -11.29 -15.35 -6.75
C ALA A 324 -11.91 -16.36 -7.74
N ILE A 325 -11.66 -17.65 -7.51
CA ILE A 325 -12.17 -18.76 -8.32
C ILE A 325 -12.77 -19.83 -7.40
N PRO A 326 -14.04 -20.23 -7.60
CA PRO A 326 -14.62 -21.33 -6.86
C PRO A 326 -14.01 -22.66 -7.33
N VAL A 327 -13.73 -23.54 -6.39
CA VAL A 327 -13.18 -24.87 -6.63
C VAL A 327 -14.02 -25.90 -5.84
N PHE A 328 -14.44 -26.95 -6.54
CA PHE A 328 -15.25 -28.03 -5.99
C PHE A 328 -14.49 -28.82 -4.89
N PRO A 329 -15.15 -29.42 -3.89
CA PRO A 329 -16.57 -29.30 -3.50
C PRO A 329 -17.03 -27.96 -2.91
N ALA A 330 -16.22 -27.27 -2.12
CA ALA A 330 -16.67 -26.04 -1.44
C ALA A 330 -15.49 -25.19 -0.94
N HIS A 331 -14.60 -24.77 -1.84
CA HIS A 331 -13.51 -23.87 -1.49
C HIS A 331 -13.23 -22.85 -2.59
N TRP A 332 -12.41 -21.87 -2.25
CA TRP A 332 -11.95 -20.83 -3.15
C TRP A 332 -10.44 -20.92 -3.34
N SER A 333 -10.02 -20.55 -4.53
CA SER A 333 -8.64 -20.36 -4.94
C SER A 333 -8.52 -18.98 -5.61
N VAL A 334 -7.31 -18.63 -6.02
CA VAL A 334 -7.05 -17.42 -6.80
C VAL A 334 -6.67 -17.78 -8.24
N GLY A 335 -7.01 -16.88 -9.16
CA GLY A 335 -6.46 -16.86 -10.51
C GLY A 335 -6.11 -15.45 -10.95
N ALA A 336 -5.41 -15.38 -12.08
CA ALA A 336 -5.03 -14.14 -12.71
C ALA A 336 -5.22 -14.23 -14.22
N THR A 337 -5.60 -13.12 -14.85
CA THR A 337 -5.67 -12.99 -16.31
C THR A 337 -4.82 -11.80 -16.74
N GLU A 338 -3.95 -12.03 -17.72
CA GLU A 338 -3.20 -11.00 -18.41
C GLU A 338 -3.89 -10.68 -19.74
N LEU A 339 -4.10 -9.39 -20.00
CA LEU A 339 -4.60 -8.84 -21.25
C LEU A 339 -3.53 -7.93 -21.84
N ILE A 340 -3.23 -8.12 -23.13
CA ILE A 340 -2.43 -7.18 -23.92
C ILE A 340 -3.40 -6.31 -24.70
N ILE A 341 -3.29 -5.00 -24.51
CA ILE A 341 -4.15 -3.98 -25.09
C ILE A 341 -3.32 -3.16 -26.07
N THR A 342 -3.82 -2.98 -27.28
CA THR A 342 -3.13 -2.24 -28.34
C THR A 342 -3.31 -0.73 -28.21
N ALA A 343 -2.65 0.03 -29.09
CA ALA A 343 -2.77 1.48 -29.17
C ALA A 343 -4.21 1.95 -29.44
N SER A 344 -5.02 1.12 -30.11
CA SER A 344 -6.44 1.38 -30.38
C SER A 344 -7.34 1.10 -29.17
N ILE A 345 -6.76 0.73 -28.02
CA ILE A 345 -7.46 0.42 -26.77
C ILE A 345 -8.42 -0.76 -26.95
N VAL A 346 -7.91 -1.79 -27.64
CA VAL A 346 -8.59 -3.07 -27.85
C VAL A 346 -7.66 -4.19 -27.42
N VAL A 347 -8.20 -5.24 -26.81
CA VAL A 347 -7.43 -6.42 -26.40
C VAL A 347 -6.99 -7.20 -27.64
N SER A 348 -5.68 -7.40 -27.78
CA SER A 348 -5.08 -8.26 -28.82
C SER A 348 -4.88 -9.70 -28.37
N SER A 349 -4.56 -9.92 -27.08
CA SER A 349 -4.36 -11.26 -26.54
C SER A 349 -4.75 -11.35 -25.06
N SER A 350 -5.22 -12.52 -24.66
CA SER A 350 -5.58 -12.84 -23.27
C SER A 350 -4.94 -14.14 -22.83
N ARG A 351 -4.41 -14.19 -21.60
CA ARG A 351 -3.85 -15.40 -20.97
C ARG A 351 -4.36 -15.52 -19.54
N SER A 352 -5.09 -16.59 -19.23
CA SER A 352 -5.61 -16.85 -17.88
C SER A 352 -4.82 -17.95 -17.19
N ILE A 353 -4.65 -17.82 -15.87
CA ILE A 353 -3.98 -18.79 -15.02
C ILE A 353 -4.69 -18.94 -13.68
N ARG A 354 -4.62 -20.13 -13.10
CA ARG A 354 -5.18 -20.48 -11.80
C ARG A 354 -4.08 -21.04 -10.91
N ALA A 355 -4.19 -20.82 -9.60
CA ALA A 355 -3.29 -21.45 -8.64
C ALA A 355 -3.60 -22.95 -8.44
N TYR A 356 -4.80 -23.38 -8.82
CA TYR A 356 -5.23 -24.78 -8.78
C TYR A 356 -4.96 -25.45 -10.11
N ASP A 357 -3.98 -26.35 -10.11
CA ASP A 357 -3.57 -27.14 -11.27
C ASP A 357 -3.60 -28.60 -10.84
N VAL A 358 -4.69 -29.31 -11.17
CA VAL A 358 -4.72 -30.76 -10.97
C VAL A 358 -3.65 -31.33 -11.91
N PRO A 359 -2.64 -32.04 -11.40
CA PRO A 359 -1.58 -32.56 -12.24
C PRO A 359 -2.16 -33.38 -13.39
N SER A 360 -1.80 -33.04 -14.63
CA SER A 360 -2.20 -33.84 -15.79
C SER A 360 -1.44 -35.18 -15.81
N GLY A 361 -2.06 -36.20 -16.43
CA GLY A 361 -1.51 -37.55 -16.55
C GLY A 361 -1.66 -38.41 -15.29
N TRP A 362 -0.84 -39.46 -15.19
CA TRP A 362 -0.89 -40.39 -14.05
C TRP A 362 -0.49 -39.68 -12.75
N ILE A 363 -1.30 -39.89 -11.70
CA ILE A 363 -1.09 -39.31 -10.37
C ILE A 363 -0.20 -40.27 -9.59
N ASP A 364 1.09 -39.93 -9.49
CA ASP A 364 2.01 -40.61 -8.59
C ASP A 364 1.83 -40.12 -7.13
N GLU A 365 2.55 -40.75 -6.20
CA GLU A 365 2.49 -40.41 -4.79
C GLU A 365 2.91 -38.95 -4.50
N HIS A 366 3.86 -38.43 -5.28
CA HIS A 366 4.33 -37.06 -5.14
C HIS A 366 3.26 -36.04 -5.56
N LYS A 367 2.61 -36.24 -6.70
CA LYS A 367 1.45 -35.45 -7.17
C LYS A 367 0.31 -35.54 -6.17
N LEU A 368 0.03 -36.71 -5.61
CA LEU A 368 -1.00 -36.88 -4.58
C LEU A 368 -0.67 -36.06 -3.32
N ARG A 369 0.60 -36.02 -2.90
CA ARG A 369 1.06 -35.20 -1.78
C ARG A 369 0.87 -33.71 -2.04
N LEU A 370 1.24 -33.22 -3.23
CA LEU A 370 1.03 -31.83 -3.63
C LEU A 370 -0.46 -31.45 -3.62
N VAL A 371 -1.32 -32.35 -4.12
CA VAL A 371 -2.79 -32.16 -4.08
C VAL A 371 -3.28 -32.10 -2.63
N ARG A 372 -2.79 -32.95 -1.73
CA ARG A 372 -3.15 -32.92 -0.30
C ARG A 372 -2.70 -31.62 0.38
N GLU A 373 -1.48 -31.16 0.12
CA GLU A 373 -0.99 -29.88 0.63
C GLU A 373 -1.82 -28.71 0.10
N GLN A 374 -2.21 -28.75 -1.18
CA GLN A 374 -3.10 -27.76 -1.77
C GLN A 374 -4.49 -27.79 -1.11
N TRP A 375 -5.04 -28.97 -0.89
CA TRP A 375 -6.31 -29.16 -0.19
C TRP A 375 -6.27 -28.66 1.26
N GLY A 376 -5.13 -28.83 1.94
CA GLY A 376 -4.90 -28.29 3.29
C GLY A 376 -4.94 -26.76 3.36
N ARG A 377 -4.76 -26.07 2.23
CA ARG A 377 -4.81 -24.61 2.09
C ARG A 377 -6.18 -24.12 1.59
N ARG A 378 -7.25 -24.92 1.74
CA ARG A 378 -8.59 -24.51 1.30
C ARG A 378 -9.07 -23.25 2.01
N VAL A 379 -9.71 -22.37 1.24
CA VAL A 379 -10.32 -21.14 1.74
C VAL A 379 -11.83 -21.25 1.58
N ALA A 380 -12.59 -21.15 2.68
CA ALA A 380 -14.05 -21.29 2.63
C ALA A 380 -14.73 -20.07 1.99
N ARG A 381 -14.19 -18.88 2.23
CA ARG A 381 -14.62 -17.59 1.67
C ARG A 381 -13.42 -16.69 1.48
N VAL A 382 -13.48 -15.80 0.51
CA VAL A 382 -12.42 -14.82 0.24
C VAL A 382 -12.91 -13.45 0.67
N SER A 383 -12.17 -12.75 1.54
CA SER A 383 -12.51 -11.39 1.93
C SER A 383 -11.92 -10.35 0.98
N ASP A 384 -10.67 -10.54 0.56
CA ASP A 384 -10.00 -9.67 -0.42
C ASP A 384 -8.95 -10.42 -1.26
N THR A 385 -8.59 -9.87 -2.42
CA THR A 385 -7.54 -10.37 -3.31
C THR A 385 -6.82 -9.21 -3.97
N GLN A 386 -5.49 -9.15 -3.85
CA GLN A 386 -4.68 -8.07 -4.41
C GLN A 386 -3.51 -8.59 -5.26
N THR A 387 -3.11 -7.82 -6.27
CA THR A 387 -1.95 -8.08 -7.11
C THR A 387 -1.14 -6.81 -7.39
N ASP A 388 0.18 -6.92 -7.47
CA ASP A 388 1.10 -5.88 -7.95
C ASP A 388 1.69 -6.25 -9.33
N GLY A 389 1.16 -7.30 -9.96
CA GLY A 389 1.64 -7.85 -11.22
C GLY A 389 2.77 -8.89 -11.08
N LYS A 390 3.38 -9.03 -9.89
CA LYS A 390 4.38 -10.06 -9.56
C LYS A 390 3.88 -11.00 -8.47
N TRP A 391 3.24 -10.44 -7.45
CA TRP A 391 2.70 -11.15 -6.30
C TRP A 391 1.18 -11.10 -6.36
N VAL A 392 0.55 -12.16 -5.86
CA VAL A 392 -0.90 -12.21 -5.66
C VAL A 392 -1.15 -12.68 -4.23
N VAL A 393 -1.95 -11.92 -3.49
CA VAL A 393 -2.31 -12.24 -2.09
C VAL A 393 -3.81 -12.52 -2.02
N LEU A 394 -4.16 -13.62 -1.37
CA LEU A 394 -5.54 -14.05 -1.10
C LEU A 394 -5.80 -14.00 0.40
N ALA A 395 -6.75 -13.16 0.83
CA ALA A 395 -7.21 -13.10 2.21
C ALA A 395 -8.42 -14.02 2.43
N PRO A 396 -8.38 -14.93 3.40
CA PRO A 396 -9.56 -15.69 3.77
C PRO A 396 -10.56 -14.79 4.52
N GLY A 397 -11.84 -15.01 4.25
CA GLY A 397 -12.97 -14.42 4.96
C GLY A 397 -13.63 -15.42 5.91
N ASP A 398 -14.41 -14.90 6.86
CA ASP A 398 -15.09 -15.73 7.85
C ASP A 398 -16.21 -16.58 7.22
N PRO A 399 -16.29 -17.88 7.56
CA PRO A 399 -17.42 -18.70 7.15
C PRO A 399 -18.69 -18.20 7.85
N PRO A 400 -19.85 -18.26 7.18
CA PRO A 400 -21.13 -17.91 7.81
C PRO A 400 -21.35 -18.77 9.06
N PRO A 401 -22.10 -18.27 10.06
CA PRO A 401 -22.49 -19.08 11.19
C PRO A 401 -23.18 -20.35 10.66
N ARG A 402 -22.71 -21.51 11.11
CA ARG A 402 -23.38 -22.78 10.81
C ARG A 402 -24.73 -22.72 11.51
N SER A 403 -25.83 -22.69 10.75
CA SER A 403 -27.11 -23.11 11.31
C SER A 403 -26.91 -24.55 11.79
N THR A 404 -26.99 -24.76 13.10
CA THR A 404 -27.12 -26.11 13.65
C THR A 404 -28.37 -26.73 13.06
N PRO A 405 -28.32 -27.93 12.46
CA PRO A 405 -29.54 -28.63 12.11
C PRO A 405 -30.26 -28.93 13.43
N GLU A 406 -31.42 -28.31 13.63
CA GLU A 406 -32.32 -28.63 14.73
C GLU A 406 -32.64 -30.13 14.63
N SER A 407 -32.16 -30.89 15.61
CA SER A 407 -32.67 -32.22 15.90
C SER A 407 -34.14 -32.07 16.26
N GLY A 408 -35.02 -32.66 15.45
CA GLY A 408 -36.45 -32.66 15.69
C GLY A 408 -36.78 -33.26 17.04
N ASP A 409 -37.55 -32.52 17.82
CA ASP A 409 -38.51 -33.08 18.76
C ASP A 409 -39.75 -32.18 18.74
N ASP A 410 -40.89 -32.84 18.60
CA ASP A 410 -42.23 -32.29 18.50
C ASP A 410 -42.62 -31.47 19.74
N SER A 411 -43.23 -30.29 19.54
CA SER A 411 -44.41 -29.80 20.27
C SER A 411 -44.82 -28.40 19.79
N ALA A 412 -46.09 -28.26 19.45
CA ALA A 412 -46.73 -27.04 18.95
C ALA A 412 -47.04 -26.03 20.06
N SER A 413 -46.73 -24.74 19.83
CA SER A 413 -47.67 -23.60 19.91
C SER A 413 -46.93 -22.23 19.92
N ASP A 414 -47.54 -21.27 19.23
CA ASP A 414 -47.48 -19.80 19.41
C ASP A 414 -46.45 -18.92 18.66
N SER A 415 -47.00 -18.28 17.62
CA SER A 415 -46.89 -16.86 17.20
C SER A 415 -45.57 -16.06 17.34
N ALA A 416 -45.06 -15.70 16.16
CA ALA A 416 -44.56 -14.37 15.77
C ALA A 416 -43.60 -13.63 16.71
N SER A 417 -42.29 -13.76 16.44
CA SER A 417 -41.39 -12.63 16.22
C SER A 417 -40.06 -13.13 15.65
N SER A 418 -39.67 -12.60 14.48
CA SER A 418 -38.36 -12.83 13.86
C SER A 418 -37.29 -12.13 14.70
N SER A 419 -36.81 -12.80 15.73
CA SER A 419 -35.71 -12.35 16.57
C SER A 419 -34.39 -12.63 15.85
N ALA A 420 -33.65 -11.55 15.60
CA ALA A 420 -32.30 -11.56 15.07
C ALA A 420 -31.43 -12.53 15.87
N SER A 421 -30.83 -13.51 15.18
CA SER A 421 -29.91 -14.45 15.78
C SER A 421 -28.74 -13.68 16.40
N SER A 422 -28.64 -13.76 17.72
CA SER A 422 -27.56 -13.18 18.52
C SER A 422 -26.21 -13.75 18.07
N PHE A 423 -25.36 -12.85 17.57
CA PHE A 423 -23.96 -13.15 17.26
C PHE A 423 -23.22 -13.43 18.57
N VAL A 424 -22.83 -14.68 18.81
CA VAL A 424 -21.81 -14.98 19.82
C VAL A 424 -20.44 -14.80 19.16
N ALA A 425 -19.87 -13.61 19.37
CA ALA A 425 -18.54 -13.24 18.89
C ALA A 425 -17.45 -13.95 19.72
N SER A 426 -16.76 -14.92 19.11
CA SER A 426 -15.49 -15.45 19.64
C SER A 426 -14.36 -15.54 18.59
N ARG A 427 -14.52 -14.91 17.41
CA ARG A 427 -13.55 -15.02 16.30
C ARG A 427 -12.74 -13.78 15.96
N LEU A 428 -12.90 -12.68 16.68
CA LEU A 428 -12.10 -11.46 16.49
C LEU A 428 -10.59 -11.67 16.75
N HIS A 429 -10.20 -12.83 17.29
CA HIS A 429 -8.83 -13.15 17.68
C HIS A 429 -8.26 -14.42 17.04
N SER A 430 -8.97 -15.04 16.08
CA SER A 430 -8.40 -16.18 15.35
C SER A 430 -7.31 -15.69 14.38
N PRO A 431 -6.11 -16.30 14.38
CA PRO A 431 -5.07 -15.93 13.42
C PRO A 431 -5.56 -16.20 12.01
N SER A 432 -5.68 -15.15 11.20
CA SER A 432 -6.03 -15.25 9.79
C SER A 432 -4.75 -15.32 8.97
N SER A 433 -4.44 -16.48 8.42
CA SER A 433 -3.26 -16.63 7.56
C SER A 433 -3.59 -16.26 6.11
N LEU A 434 -2.98 -15.19 5.60
CA LEU A 434 -3.10 -14.83 4.17
C LEU A 434 -2.29 -15.81 3.33
N GLN A 435 -2.70 -16.03 2.08
CA GLN A 435 -1.94 -16.88 1.15
C GLN A 435 -1.19 -16.03 0.13
N LEU A 436 0.12 -16.26 0.00
CA LEU A 436 0.98 -15.57 -0.96
C LEU A 436 1.28 -16.47 -2.16
N TYR A 437 1.04 -15.94 -3.35
CA TYR A 437 1.33 -16.57 -4.63
C TYR A 437 2.27 -15.71 -5.47
N ARG A 438 3.16 -16.35 -6.22
CA ARG A 438 4.03 -15.70 -7.20
C ARG A 438 3.44 -15.87 -8.59
N LEU A 439 3.20 -14.76 -9.26
CA LEU A 439 2.75 -14.68 -10.64
C LEU A 439 3.96 -14.61 -11.56
N TYR A 440 4.07 -15.57 -12.47
CA TYR A 440 5.10 -15.62 -13.49
C TYR A 440 4.44 -15.58 -14.87
N LEU A 441 4.67 -14.49 -15.59
CA LEU A 441 4.16 -14.25 -16.94
C LEU A 441 5.35 -14.14 -17.90
N PRO A 442 5.73 -15.23 -18.57
CA PRO A 442 6.85 -15.21 -19.50
C PRO A 442 6.52 -14.34 -20.72
N THR A 443 7.54 -13.62 -21.18
CA THR A 443 7.50 -12.94 -22.48
C THR A 443 7.60 -14.00 -23.57
N ALA A 444 6.84 -13.84 -24.66
CA ALA A 444 6.55 -14.89 -25.66
C ALA A 444 7.76 -15.82 -25.97
N GLY A 445 7.54 -17.14 -25.85
CA GLY A 445 8.46 -18.17 -26.33
C GLY A 445 9.28 -18.97 -25.30
N SER A 446 9.23 -18.64 -23.99
CA SER A 446 10.17 -19.23 -23.01
C SER A 446 9.59 -20.14 -21.91
N SER A 447 8.27 -20.15 -21.68
CA SER A 447 7.58 -21.08 -20.75
C SER A 447 6.07 -20.80 -20.70
N GLN A 448 5.29 -21.68 -20.06
CA GLN A 448 3.89 -21.40 -19.75
C GLN A 448 3.79 -20.45 -18.55
N PRO A 449 2.78 -19.56 -18.50
CA PRO A 449 2.51 -18.77 -17.30
C PRO A 449 2.33 -19.67 -16.10
N ARG A 450 2.73 -19.21 -14.91
CA ARG A 450 2.59 -19.96 -13.65
C ARG A 450 2.10 -19.08 -12.51
N LEU A 451 1.16 -19.59 -11.71
CA LEU A 451 0.76 -18.98 -10.44
C LEU A 451 1.04 -19.98 -9.32
N SER A 452 2.18 -19.82 -8.64
CA SER A 452 2.64 -20.78 -7.64
C SER A 452 2.47 -20.25 -6.23
N TYR A 453 1.90 -21.05 -5.33
CA TYR A 453 1.93 -20.75 -3.90
C TYR A 453 3.37 -20.65 -3.41
N VAL A 454 3.65 -19.67 -2.55
CA VAL A 454 4.96 -19.46 -1.96
C VAL A 454 4.95 -19.74 -0.46
N ARG A 455 4.04 -19.10 0.29
CA ARG A 455 3.90 -19.28 1.74
C ARG A 455 2.61 -18.66 2.26
N SER A 456 2.32 -18.91 3.54
CA SER A 456 1.29 -18.21 4.28
C SER A 456 1.90 -17.01 5.01
N LEU A 457 1.18 -15.89 5.04
CA LEU A 457 1.55 -14.71 5.83
C LEU A 457 0.80 -14.80 7.17
N HIS A 458 1.54 -14.83 8.25
CA HIS A 458 1.03 -14.97 9.61
C HIS A 458 1.11 -13.64 10.36
N GLY A 459 0.34 -13.52 11.43
CA GLY A 459 0.32 -12.36 12.32
C GLY A 459 -1.05 -11.71 12.42
N GLN A 460 -1.78 -11.59 11.29
CA GLN A 460 -3.06 -10.90 11.28
C GLN A 460 -4.06 -11.52 12.25
N ILE A 461 -4.59 -10.68 13.14
CA ILE A 461 -5.58 -11.05 14.14
C ILE A 461 -6.95 -10.60 13.64
N GLY A 462 -7.88 -11.55 13.51
CA GLY A 462 -9.25 -11.29 13.10
C GLY A 462 -9.48 -11.20 11.59
N PRO A 463 -10.74 -10.97 11.17
CA PRO A 463 -11.14 -11.03 9.77
C PRO A 463 -10.61 -9.84 8.98
N VAL A 464 -9.94 -10.12 7.86
CA VAL A 464 -9.37 -9.08 6.97
C VAL A 464 -10.51 -8.39 6.23
N THR A 465 -10.55 -7.06 6.28
CA THR A 465 -11.53 -6.22 5.58
C THR A 465 -10.96 -5.58 4.31
N ALA A 466 -9.65 -5.32 4.29
CA ALA A 466 -8.95 -4.77 3.13
C ALA A 466 -7.48 -5.20 3.06
N LEU A 467 -6.98 -5.30 1.83
CA LEU A 467 -5.58 -5.46 1.51
C LEU A 467 -5.10 -4.35 0.59
N ALA A 468 -3.83 -3.97 0.73
CA ALA A 468 -3.09 -3.20 -0.26
C ALA A 468 -1.78 -3.90 -0.57
N LEU A 469 -1.39 -3.87 -1.84
CA LEU A 469 -0.18 -4.52 -2.33
C LEU A 469 0.55 -3.62 -3.32
N ALA A 470 1.84 -3.38 -3.09
CA ALA A 470 2.69 -2.60 -3.98
C ALA A 470 4.19 -2.93 -3.77
N ASP A 471 4.92 -3.13 -4.87
CA ASP A 471 6.37 -3.37 -4.92
C ASP A 471 6.89 -4.45 -3.94
N GLY A 472 6.15 -5.56 -3.83
CA GLY A 472 6.51 -6.65 -2.91
C GLY A 472 6.36 -6.30 -1.43
N ARG A 473 5.50 -5.33 -1.09
CA ARG A 473 4.99 -5.10 0.27
C ARG A 473 3.48 -5.30 0.27
N CYS A 474 2.97 -5.98 1.30
CA CYS A 474 1.54 -6.16 1.53
C CYS A 474 1.17 -5.50 2.85
N VAL A 475 0.05 -4.78 2.89
CA VAL A 475 -0.54 -4.22 4.11
C VAL A 475 -1.97 -4.75 4.20
N SER A 476 -2.37 -5.20 5.39
CA SER A 476 -3.73 -5.63 5.69
C SER A 476 -4.37 -4.74 6.74
N LEU A 477 -5.69 -4.65 6.66
CA LEU A 477 -6.56 -4.07 7.67
C LEU A 477 -7.59 -5.13 8.06
N ALA A 478 -7.77 -5.39 9.36
CA ALA A 478 -8.84 -6.25 9.86
C ALA A 478 -10.01 -5.46 10.44
N ALA A 479 -11.12 -6.17 10.65
CA ALA A 479 -12.35 -5.62 11.22
C ALA A 479 -12.14 -5.04 12.64
N ASN A 480 -11.24 -5.62 13.45
CA ASN A 480 -10.86 -5.06 14.77
C ASN A 480 -9.95 -3.82 14.67
N GLY A 481 -9.66 -3.36 13.45
CA GLY A 481 -8.80 -2.24 13.17
C GLY A 481 -7.31 -2.56 13.15
N SER A 482 -6.89 -3.80 13.44
CA SER A 482 -5.47 -4.17 13.44
C SER A 482 -4.87 -4.10 12.05
N ILE A 483 -3.61 -3.64 11.97
CA ILE A 483 -2.87 -3.41 10.74
C ILE A 483 -1.56 -4.17 10.79
N TRP A 484 -1.31 -4.97 9.76
CA TRP A 484 -0.05 -5.69 9.57
C TRP A 484 0.58 -5.33 8.23
N ALA A 485 1.92 -5.32 8.21
CA ALA A 485 2.70 -5.10 7.01
C ALA A 485 3.70 -6.25 6.81
N TRP A 486 3.80 -6.78 5.58
CA TRP A 486 4.76 -7.83 5.22
C TRP A 486 5.68 -7.40 4.08
N ASP A 487 6.94 -7.79 4.21
CA ASP A 487 7.89 -7.86 3.11
C ASP A 487 7.75 -9.21 2.40
N LEU A 488 7.24 -9.19 1.18
CA LEU A 488 6.95 -10.41 0.42
C LEU A 488 8.18 -11.08 -0.18
N GLU A 489 9.37 -10.51 0.00
CA GLU A 489 10.59 -11.08 -0.58
C GLU A 489 11.50 -11.59 0.51
N ALA A 490 11.65 -10.83 1.61
CA ALA A 490 12.31 -11.28 2.82
C ALA A 490 11.45 -12.27 3.62
N GLY A 491 10.12 -12.25 3.46
CA GLY A 491 9.22 -13.11 4.23
C GLY A 491 9.01 -12.67 5.67
N THR A 492 9.34 -11.43 6.00
CA THR A 492 9.15 -10.83 7.33
C THR A 492 7.82 -10.10 7.42
N GLY A 493 7.22 -10.06 8.60
CA GLY A 493 6.01 -9.30 8.90
C GLY A 493 6.17 -8.48 10.17
N ALA A 494 5.45 -7.37 10.27
CA ALA A 494 5.41 -6.50 11.42
C ALA A 494 3.98 -6.09 11.74
N GLU A 495 3.63 -6.13 13.02
CA GLU A 495 2.41 -5.51 13.52
C GLU A 495 2.62 -3.99 13.55
N VAL A 496 1.79 -3.25 12.81
CA VAL A 496 1.81 -1.78 12.80
C VAL A 496 0.84 -1.23 13.84
N PHE A 497 -0.28 -1.92 14.04
CA PHE A 497 -1.28 -1.57 15.03
C PHE A 497 -2.05 -2.81 15.46
N ALA A 498 -2.14 -3.05 16.76
CA ALA A 498 -2.75 -4.26 17.32
C ALA A 498 -4.28 -4.31 17.23
N GLY A 499 -4.93 -3.19 16.87
CA GLY A 499 -6.38 -3.06 16.96
C GLY A 499 -6.82 -2.53 18.32
N ILE A 500 -8.13 -2.30 18.49
CA ILE A 500 -8.70 -1.98 19.80
C ILE A 500 -8.98 -3.32 20.50
N GLY A 501 -8.32 -3.54 21.63
CA GLY A 501 -8.64 -4.66 22.51
C GLY A 501 -9.95 -4.38 23.27
N PRO A 502 -10.67 -5.40 23.76
CA PRO A 502 -11.91 -5.22 24.51
C PRO A 502 -11.74 -4.56 25.90
N PHE A 503 -10.54 -4.06 26.25
CA PHE A 503 -10.21 -3.59 27.60
C PHE A 503 -9.98 -2.08 27.73
N ASP A 504 -10.21 -1.28 26.68
CA ASP A 504 -10.39 0.17 26.86
C ASP A 504 -11.86 0.46 27.29
N GLU A 505 -12.34 -0.28 28.28
CA GLU A 505 -13.58 0.03 29.01
C GLU A 505 -13.23 1.02 30.12
N ASP A 506 -13.26 2.31 29.79
CA ASP A 506 -13.69 3.31 30.75
C ASP A 506 -15.07 3.82 30.29
N GLY A 507 -16.10 3.06 30.65
CA GLY A 507 -17.46 3.57 30.82
C GLY A 507 -18.41 3.69 29.62
N GLY A 508 -18.25 2.90 28.55
CA GLY A 508 -19.17 2.92 27.41
C GLY A 508 -19.77 1.55 27.10
N LEU A 509 -21.04 1.35 27.50
CA LEU A 509 -21.90 0.18 27.24
C LEU A 509 -21.44 -0.71 26.06
N ASP A 510 -21.14 -1.97 26.38
CA ASP A 510 -21.05 -3.10 25.46
C ASP A 510 -22.18 -3.04 24.41
N LEU A 511 -21.85 -2.57 23.20
CA LEU A 511 -22.72 -2.66 22.03
C LEU A 511 -22.29 -3.88 21.20
N PRO A 512 -22.98 -5.03 21.32
CA PRO A 512 -22.66 -6.21 20.55
C PRO A 512 -22.97 -5.94 19.07
N GLY A 513 -21.99 -6.15 18.20
CA GLY A 513 -22.25 -6.32 16.77
C GLY A 513 -22.33 -5.06 15.91
N ARG A 514 -21.45 -4.06 16.12
CA ARG A 514 -21.17 -3.10 15.04
C ARG A 514 -20.59 -3.88 13.85
N HIS A 515 -21.41 -4.10 12.81
CA HIS A 515 -20.94 -4.53 11.50
C HIS A 515 -19.98 -3.45 10.98
N LEU A 516 -18.69 -3.60 11.26
CA LEU A 516 -17.65 -2.75 10.71
C LEU A 516 -17.66 -2.97 9.20
N GLY A 517 -18.18 -1.97 8.47
CA GLY A 517 -18.22 -1.97 7.01
C GLY A 517 -16.84 -2.22 6.40
N LYS A 518 -16.82 -2.55 5.12
CA LYS A 518 -15.57 -2.82 4.40
C LYS A 518 -14.63 -1.62 4.52
N GLY A 519 -13.49 -1.82 5.20
CA GLY A 519 -12.44 -0.82 5.28
C GLY A 519 -11.70 -0.65 3.95
N HIS A 520 -10.81 0.33 3.91
CA HIS A 520 -9.88 0.55 2.80
C HIS A 520 -8.51 0.89 3.37
N VAL A 521 -7.46 0.36 2.75
CA VAL A 521 -6.09 0.65 3.14
C VAL A 521 -5.28 0.97 1.90
N VAL A 522 -4.43 1.96 1.98
CA VAL A 522 -3.44 2.31 0.96
C VAL A 522 -2.14 2.68 1.64
N PHE A 523 -1.02 2.58 0.94
CA PHE A 523 0.25 2.97 1.49
C PHE A 523 1.19 3.47 0.40
N ASP A 524 2.19 4.23 0.81
CA ASP A 524 3.36 4.60 0.02
C ASP A 524 4.63 4.21 0.78
N GLU A 525 5.78 4.74 0.39
CA GLU A 525 7.06 4.47 1.04
C GLU A 525 7.16 5.00 2.48
N ARG A 526 6.36 6.02 2.83
CA ARG A 526 6.46 6.80 4.07
C ARG A 526 5.28 6.59 5.00
N ARG A 527 4.13 6.16 4.50
CA ARG A 527 2.90 6.09 5.30
C ARG A 527 1.93 5.01 4.86
N ILE A 528 1.11 4.58 5.81
CA ILE A 528 -0.12 3.82 5.59
C ILE A 528 -1.30 4.76 5.87
N VAL A 529 -2.33 4.73 5.04
CA VAL A 529 -3.60 5.39 5.28
C VAL A 529 -4.69 4.33 5.33
N SER A 530 -5.41 4.29 6.43
CA SER A 530 -6.56 3.39 6.64
C SER A 530 -7.83 4.21 6.75
N ALA A 531 -8.90 3.71 6.16
CA ALA A 531 -10.23 4.25 6.30
C ALA A 531 -11.21 3.14 6.67
N ASP A 532 -11.91 3.31 7.78
CA ASP A 532 -12.94 2.39 8.25
C ASP A 532 -14.07 3.17 8.94
N ALA A 533 -14.96 2.49 9.66
CA ALA A 533 -16.05 3.16 10.38
C ALA A 533 -15.58 4.17 11.45
N ARG A 534 -14.34 4.06 11.92
CA ARG A 534 -13.72 4.95 12.91
C ARG A 534 -13.12 6.20 12.28
N GLY A 535 -13.15 6.31 10.96
CA GLY A 535 -12.66 7.47 10.22
C GLY A 535 -11.43 7.16 9.38
N VAL A 536 -10.66 8.21 9.07
CA VAL A 536 -9.45 8.14 8.24
C VAL A 536 -8.23 8.45 9.09
N GLU A 537 -7.29 7.50 9.16
CA GLU A 537 -6.06 7.62 9.94
C GLU A 537 -4.82 7.47 9.04
N VAL A 538 -3.80 8.28 9.30
CA VAL A 538 -2.50 8.27 8.63
C VAL A 538 -1.43 7.83 9.61
N ARG A 539 -0.70 6.77 9.25
CA ARG A 539 0.42 6.22 10.02
C ARG A 539 1.70 6.51 9.27
N ARG A 540 2.58 7.35 9.84
CA ARG A 540 3.82 7.80 9.19
C ARG A 540 5.04 7.10 9.78
N PHE A 541 5.91 6.60 8.90
CA PHE A 541 7.13 5.85 9.23
C PHE A 541 8.39 6.69 9.13
N ASP A 542 8.28 7.99 8.79
CA ASP A 542 9.41 8.92 8.65
C ASP A 542 9.78 9.67 9.94
N ILE A 543 9.30 9.16 11.08
CA ILE A 543 9.64 9.62 12.44
C ILE A 543 11.14 9.54 12.75
#